data_AF-A0A2T1D962-F1
#
_entry.id   AF-A0A2T1D962-F1
#
_cell.length_a   1.000
_cell.length_b   1.000
_cell.length_c   1.000
_cell.angle_alpha   90.00
_cell.angle_beta   90.00
_cell.angle_gamma   90.00
#
_symmetry.space_group_name_H-M   'P 1'
#
loop_
_entity.id
_entity.type
_entity.pdbx_description
1 polymer ?
#
loop_
_entity_poly.entity_id
_entity_poly.type
_entity_poly.pdbx_seq_one_letter_code
_entity_poly.pdbx_strand_id
1 'polypeptide(L)' 'MALAGDRLTNFPDSECTGLSDDIGWQWQSWEGLPYLTCSLLSRWSHGFFTRDFSPRGPIELTEILEPGAPVY' A
#
# COMPACT_ATOMS: atom_id res chain seq x y z
N MET A 1 28.09 39.57 -5.50
CA MET A 1 26.78 39.71 -6.19
C MET A 1 26.18 38.32 -6.30
N ALA A 2 25.29 37.97 -5.37
CA ALA A 2 24.59 36.68 -5.40
C ALA A 2 23.43 36.80 -6.38
N LEU A 3 23.41 35.94 -7.40
CA LEU A 3 22.26 35.78 -8.28
C LEU A 3 21.15 35.11 -7.47
N ALA A 4 20.13 35.87 -7.13
CA ALA A 4 18.89 35.36 -6.56
C ALA A 4 18.20 34.52 -7.64
N GLY A 5 18.18 33.20 -7.46
CA GLY A 5 17.33 32.31 -8.23
C GLY A 5 15.89 32.47 -7.78
N ASP A 6 15.11 33.19 -8.58
CA ASP A 6 13.66 33.27 -8.48
C ASP A 6 13.03 31.92 -8.86
N ARG A 7 12.60 31.12 -7.86
CA ARG A 7 11.87 29.87 -8.10
C ARG A 7 10.74 29.61 -7.11
N LEU A 8 9.97 30.64 -6.81
CA LEU A 8 8.71 30.57 -6.05
C LEU A 8 7.75 31.50 -6.81
N THR A 9 6.50 31.19 -7.16
CA THR A 9 5.48 30.33 -6.57
C THR A 9 4.32 30.34 -7.58
N ASN A 10 4.09 29.27 -8.34
CA ASN A 10 2.82 29.10 -9.05
C ASN A 10 2.54 27.62 -9.30
N PHE A 11 2.40 26.87 -8.21
CA PHE A 11 1.53 25.70 -8.25
C PHE A 11 0.36 26.12 -7.36
N PRO A 12 -0.82 26.43 -7.94
CA PRO A 12 -1.99 26.61 -7.11
C PRO A 12 -2.11 25.35 -6.27
N ASP A 13 -2.33 25.54 -4.97
CA ASP A 13 -2.71 24.49 -4.05
C ASP A 13 -3.82 23.70 -4.74
N SER A 14 -3.47 22.53 -5.29
CA SER A 14 -4.46 21.61 -5.80
C SER A 14 -5.17 21.11 -4.57
N GLU A 15 -6.16 21.88 -4.13
CA GLU A 15 -7.18 21.47 -3.20
C GLU A 15 -7.93 20.34 -3.90
N CYS A 16 -7.36 19.13 -3.83
CA CYS A 16 -7.98 17.88 -4.21
C CYS A 16 -9.06 17.56 -3.17
N THR A 17 -10.03 18.46 -3.00
CA THR A 17 -11.31 18.14 -2.38
C THR A 17 -12.14 17.41 -3.42
N GLY A 18 -11.61 16.29 -3.91
CA GLY A 18 -12.45 15.20 -4.33
C GLY A 18 -13.01 14.59 -3.04
N LEU A 19 -14.26 14.15 -3.07
CA LEU A 19 -14.71 13.15 -2.13
C LEU A 19 -13.76 11.96 -2.30
N SER A 20 -12.68 11.92 -1.52
CA SER A 20 -11.74 10.81 -1.54
C SER A 20 -12.56 9.64 -1.02
N ASP A 21 -13.07 8.83 -1.94
CA ASP A 21 -13.04 7.39 -1.75
C ASP A 21 -11.56 7.06 -1.54
N ASP A 22 -11.09 7.32 -0.32
CA ASP A 22 -9.71 7.19 0.10
C ASP A 22 -9.48 5.69 0.11
N ILE A 23 -9.04 5.16 -1.03
CA ILE A 23 -8.45 3.83 -1.12
C ILE A 23 -7.13 3.94 -0.33
N GLY A 24 -7.26 3.96 0.99
CA GLY A 24 -6.17 4.12 1.91
C GLY A 24 -5.31 2.88 1.83
N TRP A 25 -4.11 3.03 1.29
CA TRP A 25 -3.10 1.98 1.26
C TRP A 25 -2.40 1.92 2.62
N GLN A 26 -2.42 0.75 3.25
CA GLN A 26 -1.84 0.52 4.57
C GLN A 26 -0.72 -0.52 4.47
N TRP A 27 0.46 -0.15 4.94
CA TRP A 27 1.60 -1.06 5.09
C TRP A 27 1.40 -1.95 6.32
N GLN A 28 1.54 -3.24 6.10
CA GLN A 28 1.49 -4.28 7.12
C GLN A 28 2.82 -5.02 7.16
N SER A 29 3.09 -5.68 8.27
CA SER A 29 4.33 -6.47 8.45
C SER A 29 3.98 -7.84 9.02
N TRP A 30 4.53 -8.88 8.40
CA TRP A 30 4.43 -10.27 8.87
C TRP A 30 5.84 -10.85 9.02
N GLU A 31 6.22 -11.29 10.21
CA GLU A 31 7.57 -11.81 10.50
C GLU A 31 8.73 -10.89 10.06
N GLY A 32 8.49 -9.57 10.03
CA GLY A 32 9.45 -8.59 9.55
C GLY A 32 9.47 -8.38 8.03
N LEU A 33 8.60 -9.07 7.28
CA LEU A 33 8.40 -8.86 5.85
C LEU A 33 7.21 -7.92 5.58
N PRO A 34 7.39 -6.87 4.76
CA PRO A 34 6.33 -5.89 4.51
C PRO A 34 5.37 -6.34 3.41
N TYR A 35 4.07 -6.09 3.59
CA TYR A 35 3.05 -6.27 2.56
C TYR A 35 2.01 -5.14 2.63
N LEU A 36 1.19 -4.97 1.59
CA LEU A 36 0.20 -3.90 1.50
C LEU A 36 -1.22 -4.43 1.62
N THR A 37 -2.10 -3.60 2.18
CA THR A 37 -3.56 -3.77 2.15
C THR A 37 -4.21 -2.45 1.75
N CYS A 38 -5.48 -2.47 1.36
CA CYS A 38 -6.21 -1.27 1.00
C CYS A 38 -7.65 -1.29 1.54
N SER A 39 -8.17 -0.11 1.89
CA SER A 39 -9.52 0.04 2.41
C SER A 39 -10.62 -0.40 1.44
N LEU A 40 -10.35 -0.34 0.13
CA LEU A 40 -11.28 -0.77 -0.93
C LEU A 40 -11.69 -2.24 -0.78
N LEU A 41 -10.74 -3.11 -0.40
CA LEU A 41 -10.96 -4.54 -0.25
C LEU A 41 -11.15 -4.95 1.21
N SER A 42 -11.44 -4.01 2.11
CA SER A 42 -11.56 -4.25 3.56
C SER A 42 -12.56 -5.35 3.97
N ARG A 43 -13.53 -5.68 3.10
CA ARG A 43 -14.49 -6.77 3.31
C ARG A 43 -13.93 -8.17 3.02
N TRP A 44 -12.76 -8.26 2.39
CA TRP A 44 -12.10 -9.50 2.01
C TRP A 44 -10.72 -9.58 2.67
N SER A 45 -10.34 -10.78 3.10
CA SER A 45 -8.97 -11.08 3.50
C SER A 45 -8.07 -10.95 2.28
N HIS A 46 -7.27 -9.88 2.21
CA HIS A 46 -6.45 -9.57 1.05
C HIS A 46 -5.09 -9.01 1.49
N GLY A 47 -4.09 -9.19 0.63
CA GLY A 47 -2.78 -8.59 0.81
C GLY A 47 -1.98 -8.62 -0.49
N PHE A 48 -1.22 -7.56 -0.72
CA PHE A 48 -0.31 -7.42 -1.85
C PHE A 48 1.12 -7.61 -1.33
N PHE A 49 1.64 -8.81 -1.54
CA PHE A 49 2.97 -9.20 -1.07
C PHE A 49 4.10 -8.56 -1.88
N THR A 50 5.19 -8.18 -1.22
CA THR A 50 6.41 -7.72 -1.89
C THR A 50 7.23 -8.90 -2.39
N ARG A 51 8.29 -8.60 -3.14
CA ARG A 51 9.25 -9.60 -3.61
C ARG A 51 9.93 -10.38 -2.49
N ASP A 52 9.99 -9.83 -1.27
CA ASP A 52 10.61 -10.49 -0.11
C ASP A 52 9.84 -11.73 0.34
N PHE A 53 8.58 -11.88 -0.08
CA PHE A 53 7.81 -13.09 0.14
C PHE A 53 8.18 -14.22 -0.83
N SER A 54 8.98 -13.99 -1.88
CA SER A 54 9.48 -15.07 -2.73
C SER A 54 10.59 -15.86 -2.03
N PRO A 55 10.61 -17.21 -2.08
CA PRO A 55 9.81 -18.10 -2.94
C PRO A 55 8.61 -18.75 -2.22
N ARG A 56 8.00 -18.10 -1.21
CA ARG A 56 6.87 -18.65 -0.46
C ARG A 56 5.73 -19.00 -1.43
N GLY A 57 5.19 -20.21 -1.28
CA GLY A 57 4.12 -20.72 -2.11
C GLY A 57 2.74 -20.23 -1.66
N PRO A 58 1.67 -20.53 -2.43
CA PRO A 58 0.31 -20.13 -2.09
C PRO A 58 -0.16 -20.59 -0.71
N ILE A 59 0.29 -21.76 -0.24
CA ILE A 59 -0.04 -22.31 1.08
C ILE A 59 0.43 -21.37 2.19
N GLU A 60 1.70 -20.99 2.16
CA GLU A 60 2.31 -20.07 3.12
C GLU A 60 1.67 -18.67 3.06
N LEU A 61 1.44 -18.16 1.84
CA LEU A 61 0.85 -16.81 1.66
C LEU A 61 -0.59 -16.75 2.14
N THR A 62 -1.35 -17.84 1.98
CA THR A 62 -2.72 -17.92 2.45
C THR A 62 -2.78 -17.91 3.97
N GLU A 63 -1.86 -18.61 4.65
CA GLU A 63 -1.79 -18.61 6.11
C GLU A 63 -1.57 -17.20 6.71
N ILE A 64 -0.86 -16.34 5.98
CA ILE A 64 -0.58 -14.94 6.38
C ILE A 64 -1.82 -14.05 6.30
N LEU A 65 -2.74 -14.34 5.36
CA LEU A 65 -3.95 -13.54 5.14
C LEU A 65 -5.15 -14.10 5.91
N GLU A 66 -5.38 -15.41 5.77
CA GLU A 66 -6.53 -16.11 6.33
C GLU A 66 -6.12 -17.55 6.68
N PRO A 67 -5.68 -17.79 7.94
CA PRO A 67 -5.25 -19.12 8.36
C PRO A 67 -6.41 -20.12 8.26
N GLY A 68 -6.18 -21.20 7.51
CA GLY A 68 -7.16 -22.27 7.30
C GLY A 68 -8.03 -22.11 6.04
N ALA A 69 -7.82 -21.08 5.23
CA ALA A 69 -8.48 -20.99 3.93
C ALA A 69 -7.99 -22.09 2.96
N PRO A 70 -8.87 -22.67 2.12
CA PRO A 70 -8.50 -23.74 1.20
C PRO A 70 -7.60 -23.23 0.07
N VAL A 71 -6.52 -23.98 -0.21
CA VAL A 71 -5.56 -23.69 -1.28
C VAL A 71 -5.65 -24.80 -2.33
N TYR A 72 -5.73 -24.42 -3.61
CA TYR A 72 -5.97 -25.31 -4.76
C TYR A 72 -4.76 -25.41 -5.69
#